data_AF-A0A845HI93-F1
#
_entry.id   AF-A0A845HI93-F1
#
_cell.length_a   1.000
_cell.length_b   1.000
_cell.length_c   1.000
_cell.angle_alpha   90.00
_cell.angle_beta   90.00
_cell.angle_gamma   90.00
#
_symmetry.space_group_name_H-M   'P 1'
#
loop_
_entity.id
_entity.type
_entity.pdbx_description
1 polymer ?
#
loop_
_entity_poly.entity_id
_entity_poly.type
_entity_poly.pdbx_seq_one_letter_code
_entity_poly.pdbx_strand_id
1 'polypeptide(L)'
;MNAHDTARRRLLGVSAATLTLSVLGGAPLARAGTATKDAFHYQDQPKDGQRCADCVQFIAPEAGRHSGNCRIVVGEINANGWCMAFTAKTPD
;
A
#
# COMPACT_ATOMS: atom_id res chain seq x y z
N MET A 1 -1.22 41.15 57.00
CA MET A 1 -2.38 40.40 56.45
C MET A 1 -1.93 39.84 55.10
N ASN A 2 -1.89 38.55 54.76
CA ASN A 2 -2.70 37.41 55.17
C ASN A 2 -1.91 36.10 55.07
N ALA A 3 -2.39 35.14 55.85
CA ALA A 3 -1.93 33.79 56.11
C ALA A 3 -1.24 33.06 54.94
N HIS A 4 -0.07 32.51 55.27
CA HIS A 4 0.46 31.29 54.67
C HIS A 4 -0.59 30.17 54.86
N ASP A 5 -1.48 30.01 53.89
CA ASP A 5 -2.40 28.88 53.82
C ASP A 5 -1.61 27.63 53.40
N THR A 6 -0.85 27.11 54.36
CA THR A 6 -0.18 25.82 54.27
C THR A 6 -0.97 24.82 55.11
N ALA A 7 -2.16 24.46 54.65
CA ALA A 7 -2.98 23.42 55.27
C ALA A 7 -3.39 22.35 54.25
N ARG A 8 -2.38 21.57 53.85
CA ARG A 8 -2.45 20.11 53.66
C ARG A 8 -3.83 19.57 53.24
N ARG A 9 -4.16 19.70 51.96
CA ARG A 9 -5.18 18.85 51.35
C ARG A 9 -4.62 18.11 50.15
N ARG A 10 -4.25 16.87 50.47
CA ARG A 10 -4.61 15.65 49.76
C ARG A 10 -4.11 15.55 48.31
N LEU A 11 -3.21 14.57 48.17
CA LEU A 11 -3.33 13.47 47.21
C LEU A 11 -3.68 13.91 45.80
N LEU A 12 -2.72 13.81 44.89
CA LEU A 12 -2.91 13.27 43.54
C LEU A 12 -1.52 13.08 42.94
N GLY A 13 -0.89 11.98 43.33
CA GLY A 13 0.08 11.33 42.47
C GLY A 13 -0.67 10.83 41.25
N VAL A 14 -0.46 11.48 40.11
CA VAL A 14 -0.90 10.96 38.81
C VAL A 14 0.30 11.09 37.88
N SER A 15 1.09 10.02 37.85
CA SER A 15 2.03 9.76 36.77
C SER A 15 1.23 9.54 35.50
N ALA A 16 1.08 10.58 34.68
CA ALA A 16 0.52 10.43 33.34
C ALA A 16 1.64 9.89 32.42
N ALA A 17 1.63 8.58 32.23
CA ALA A 17 2.46 7.89 31.25
C ALA A 17 2.22 8.48 29.86
N THR A 18 3.31 8.85 29.18
CA THR A 18 3.32 9.30 27.79
C THR A 18 2.90 8.14 26.88
N LEU A 19 1.70 8.22 26.30
CA LEU A 19 1.28 7.35 25.21
C LEU A 19 1.69 7.99 23.88
N THR A 20 2.86 7.64 23.37
CA THR A 20 3.26 7.94 21.99
C THR A 20 2.44 7.05 21.06
N LEU A 21 1.39 7.61 20.44
CA LEU A 21 0.61 6.94 19.41
C LEU A 21 1.35 7.04 18.06
N SER A 22 2.28 6.13 17.81
CA SER A 22 2.93 5.98 16.51
C SER A 22 1.96 5.31 15.53
N VAL A 23 1.11 6.09 14.85
CA VAL A 23 0.31 5.57 13.73
C VAL A 23 1.21 5.51 12.49
N LEU A 24 1.91 4.38 12.30
CA LEU A 24 2.42 4.04 10.97
C LEU A 24 1.26 3.46 10.14
N GLY A 25 0.50 4.34 9.49
CA GLY A 25 -0.42 3.96 8.42
C GLY A 25 0.38 3.47 7.21
N GLY A 26 0.33 2.17 6.95
CA GLY A 26 0.98 1.53 5.80
C GLY A 26 0.49 2.08 4.45
N ALA A 27 1.43 2.17 3.51
CA ALA A 27 1.33 2.95 2.28
C ALA A 27 0.15 2.57 1.36
N PRO A 28 -0.77 3.50 1.01
CA PRO A 28 -1.39 3.44 -0.30
C PRO A 28 -0.29 3.71 -1.32
N LEU A 29 -0.22 2.95 -2.41
CA LEU A 29 0.06 3.46 -3.76
C LEU A 29 0.25 2.28 -4.73
N ALA A 30 -0.81 2.02 -5.49
CA ALA A 30 -0.72 1.37 -6.78
C ALA A 30 -1.56 2.18 -7.78
N ARG A 31 -0.90 2.96 -8.64
CA ARG A 31 -1.55 3.73 -9.70
C ARG A 31 -0.63 3.81 -10.90
N ALA A 32 -0.67 2.77 -11.73
CA ALA A 32 -0.31 2.92 -13.12
C ALA A 32 -1.54 2.61 -13.96
N GLY A 33 -1.70 3.31 -15.10
CA GLY A 33 -2.89 3.20 -15.94
C GLY A 33 -4.11 3.98 -15.48
N THR A 34 -5.03 4.20 -16.42
CA THR A 34 -6.33 4.88 -16.19
C THR A 34 -7.51 3.92 -16.34
N ALA A 35 -7.30 2.74 -16.92
CA ALA A 35 -8.35 1.79 -17.17
C ALA A 35 -8.58 0.85 -15.98
N THR A 36 -9.84 0.47 -15.74
CA THR A 36 -10.20 -0.48 -14.68
C THR A 36 -9.81 -1.90 -15.06
N LYS A 37 -9.66 -2.76 -14.04
CA LYS A 37 -9.42 -4.20 -14.20
C LYS A 37 -10.49 -4.85 -15.10
N ASP A 38 -11.76 -4.55 -14.85
CA ASP A 38 -12.88 -5.12 -15.60
C ASP A 38 -12.86 -4.75 -17.08
N ALA A 39 -12.52 -3.48 -17.40
CA ALA A 39 -12.48 -3.00 -18.78
C ALA A 39 -11.43 -3.71 -19.66
N PHE A 40 -10.43 -4.33 -19.04
CA PHE A 40 -9.36 -5.06 -19.73
C PHE A 40 -9.39 -6.56 -19.45
N HIS A 41 -10.49 -7.07 -18.87
CA HIS A 41 -10.62 -8.48 -18.48
C HIS A 41 -9.41 -8.96 -17.66
N TYR A 42 -8.97 -8.14 -16.70
CA TYR A 42 -7.88 -8.51 -15.83
C TYR A 42 -8.25 -9.72 -14.97
N GLN A 43 -7.31 -10.63 -14.81
CA GLN A 43 -7.37 -11.79 -13.93
C GLN A 43 -6.03 -11.95 -13.20
N ASP A 44 -6.07 -12.46 -11.97
CA ASP A 44 -4.86 -12.72 -11.17
C ASP A 44 -4.08 -13.98 -11.60
N GLN A 45 -4.62 -14.73 -12.56
CA GLN A 45 -4.04 -15.97 -13.10
C GLN A 45 -3.49 -15.76 -14.51
N PRO A 46 -2.50 -16.57 -14.93
CA PRO A 46 -2.00 -16.52 -16.31
C PRO A 46 -3.10 -16.89 -17.31
N LYS A 47 -2.91 -16.47 -18.55
CA LYS A 47 -3.72 -16.94 -19.68
C LYS A 47 -2.81 -17.45 -20.78
N ASP A 48 -2.94 -18.73 -21.15
CA ASP A 48 -2.17 -19.35 -22.24
C ASP A 48 -0.64 -19.17 -22.08
N GLY A 49 -0.14 -19.26 -20.86
CA GLY A 49 1.27 -19.03 -20.52
C GLY A 49 1.70 -17.56 -20.45
N GLN A 50 0.82 -16.61 -20.77
CA GLN A 50 1.09 -15.17 -20.70
C GLN A 50 0.84 -14.67 -19.27
N ARG A 51 1.81 -13.90 -18.75
CA ARG A 51 1.77 -13.32 -17.40
C ARG A 51 2.18 -11.87 -17.41
N CYS A 52 1.68 -11.08 -16.46
CA CYS A 52 2.08 -9.69 -16.28
C CYS A 52 3.61 -9.55 -16.16
N ALA A 53 4.31 -10.45 -15.47
CA ALA A 53 5.77 -10.44 -15.36
C ALA A 53 6.50 -10.41 -16.73
N ASP A 54 5.90 -11.03 -17.74
CA ASP A 54 6.41 -11.18 -19.10
C ASP A 54 5.88 -10.07 -20.04
N CYS A 55 5.05 -9.16 -19.54
CA CYS A 55 4.42 -8.08 -20.29
C CYS A 55 5.24 -6.78 -20.25
N VAL A 56 5.34 -6.07 -21.37
CA VAL A 56 6.05 -4.77 -21.45
C VAL A 56 5.39 -3.68 -20.60
N GLN A 57 4.10 -3.80 -20.29
CA GLN A 57 3.34 -2.81 -19.52
C GLN A 57 3.50 -2.96 -18.01
N PHE A 58 4.01 -4.10 -17.55
CA PHE A 58 4.17 -4.39 -16.13
C PHE A 58 5.34 -3.62 -15.53
N ILE A 59 5.07 -2.99 -14.39
CA ILE A 59 6.02 -2.29 -13.57
C ILE A 59 6.23 -3.16 -12.32
N ALA A 60 7.44 -3.68 -12.15
CA ALA A 60 7.77 -4.59 -11.04
C ALA A 60 7.54 -3.91 -9.67
N PRO A 61 7.18 -4.68 -8.62
CA PRO A 61 7.11 -4.17 -7.25
C PRO A 61 8.45 -3.58 -6.81
N GLU A 62 8.38 -2.55 -5.97
CA GLU A 62 9.54 -2.12 -5.17
C GLU A 62 9.97 -3.24 -4.21
N ALA A 63 11.25 -3.22 -3.80
CA ALA A 63 11.78 -4.22 -2.88
C ALA A 63 10.93 -4.32 -1.60
N GLY A 64 10.49 -5.53 -1.26
CA GLY A 64 9.61 -5.79 -0.11
C GLY A 64 8.11 -5.68 -0.40
N ARG A 65 7.69 -5.40 -1.64
CA ARG A 65 6.28 -5.47 -2.07
C ARG A 65 6.01 -6.76 -2.84
N HIS A 66 4.79 -7.29 -2.74
CA HIS A 66 4.38 -8.53 -3.40
C HIS A 66 3.63 -8.31 -4.72
N SER A 67 3.10 -7.10 -4.93
CA SER A 67 2.31 -6.73 -6.11
C SER A 67 2.95 -5.57 -6.86
N GLY A 68 2.99 -5.66 -8.18
CA GLY A 68 3.47 -4.60 -9.07
C GLY A 68 2.35 -3.64 -9.50
N ASN A 69 2.63 -2.89 -10.56
CA ASN A 69 1.72 -1.96 -11.21
C ASN A 69 1.66 -2.23 -12.73
N CYS A 70 0.73 -1.63 -13.48
CA CYS A 70 0.63 -1.75 -14.95
C CYS A 70 0.39 -0.39 -15.59
N ARG A 71 1.09 -0.02 -16.67
CA ARG A 71 0.91 1.28 -17.35
C ARG A 71 -0.50 1.54 -17.91
N ILE A 72 -1.35 0.51 -18.02
CA ILE A 72 -2.71 0.60 -18.59
C ILE A 72 -3.79 0.36 -17.53
N VAL A 73 -3.62 -0.67 -16.69
CA VAL A 73 -4.62 -1.13 -15.72
C VAL A 73 -4.32 -0.62 -14.32
N VAL A 74 -5.29 0.08 -13.73
CA VAL A 74 -5.18 0.68 -12.42
C VAL A 74 -5.24 -0.31 -11.25
N GLY A 75 -4.50 0.02 -10.19
CA GLY A 75 -4.43 -0.71 -8.93
C GLY A 75 -3.26 -1.70 -8.91
N GLU A 76 -3.22 -2.51 -7.86
CA GLU A 76 -2.19 -3.54 -7.69
C GLU A 76 -2.30 -4.62 -8.77
N ILE A 77 -1.16 -5.08 -9.28
CA ILE A 77 -1.07 -6.06 -10.35
C ILE A 77 -0.24 -7.24 -9.88
N ASN A 78 -0.88 -8.42 -9.83
CA ASN A 78 -0.19 -9.68 -9.62
C ASN A 78 0.75 -9.97 -10.80
N ALA A 79 2.01 -10.31 -10.52
CA ALA A 79 2.99 -10.68 -11.54
C ALA A 79 2.55 -11.92 -12.35
N ASN A 80 1.74 -12.81 -11.77
CA ASN A 80 1.15 -13.96 -12.45
C ASN A 80 -0.18 -13.66 -13.17
N GLY A 81 -0.71 -12.44 -13.06
CA GLY A 81 -1.97 -12.06 -13.68
C GLY A 81 -1.88 -11.90 -15.20
N TRP A 82 -3.01 -11.56 -15.81
CA TRP A 82 -3.13 -11.30 -17.24
C TRP A 82 -4.26 -10.30 -17.50
N CYS A 83 -4.16 -9.55 -18.60
CA CYS A 83 -5.27 -8.76 -19.14
C CYS A 83 -5.20 -8.74 -20.68
N MET A 84 -6.28 -8.35 -21.34
CA MET A 84 -6.38 -8.38 -22.80
C MET A 84 -5.34 -7.49 -23.53
N ALA A 85 -4.73 -6.52 -22.85
CA ALA A 85 -3.67 -5.66 -23.39
C ALA A 85 -2.26 -6.23 -23.18
N PHE A 86 -2.12 -7.54 -22.92
CA PHE A 86 -0.83 -8.19 -22.83
C PHE A 86 0.00 -7.95 -24.10
N THR A 87 1.28 -7.61 -23.91
CA THR A 87 2.27 -7.51 -24.99
C THR A 87 3.57 -8.05 -24.44
N ALA A 88 4.07 -9.13 -25.04
CA ALA A 88 5.28 -9.80 -24.57
C ALA A 88 6.49 -8.86 -24.65
N LYS A 89 7.39 -8.95 -23.65
CA LYS A 89 8.74 -8.41 -23.76
C LYS A 89 9.47 -9.16 -24.88
N THR A 90 10.21 -8.44 -25.72
CA THR A 90 11.12 -9.07 -26.67
C THR A 90 12.24 -9.76 -25.89
N PRO A 91 12.57 -11.03 -26.19
CA PRO A 91 13.84 -11.61 -25.78
C PRO A 91 14.96 -10.82 -26.46
N ASP A 92 15.98 -10.43 -25.71
CA ASP A 92 17.22 -9.88 -26.26
C ASP A 92 17.95 -10.91 -27.14
#